data_AF-A0A3L9L7T3-F1
#
_entry.id   AF-A0A3L9L7T3-F1
#
_cell.length_a   1.000
_cell.length_b   1.000
_cell.length_c   1.000
_cell.angle_alpha   90.00
_cell.angle_beta   90.00
_cell.angle_gamma   90.00
#
_symmetry.space_group_name_H-M   'P 1'
#
loop_
_entity.id
_entity.type
_entity.pdbx_description
1 polymer ?
#
loop_
_entity_poly.entity_id
_entity_poly.type
_entity_poly.pdbx_seq_one_letter_code
_entity_poly.pdbx_strand_id
1 'polypeptide(L)'
;MLTPKAPTISSGPSSYPEQDTMPHAAPTRCTARGCSAFATRKGRCDEHQSSGWTERRRPQDDRTSRDRIGISEAAWQRLRKSVLVEHEGICYVCGKPGANEVDHKQAVALGGARTDRANLAPIHADPCHAEKTQRELALLRRRADRARRSPA
;
A
#
# COMPACT_ATOMS: atom_id res chain seq x y z
N MET A 1 -57.73 24.88 -36.93
CA MET A 1 -58.09 23.88 -35.90
C MET A 1 -56.99 23.92 -34.85
N LEU A 2 -57.29 24.46 -33.68
CA LEU A 2 -56.31 24.81 -32.64
C LEU A 2 -55.86 23.54 -31.91
N THR A 3 -54.55 23.31 -31.84
CA THR A 3 -53.95 22.31 -30.95
C THR A 3 -53.84 22.89 -29.53
N PRO A 4 -54.17 22.14 -28.46
CA PRO A 4 -53.91 22.61 -27.11
C PRO A 4 -52.41 22.52 -26.80
N LYS A 5 -51.83 23.66 -26.44
CA LYS A 5 -50.46 23.83 -25.97
C LYS A 5 -50.33 23.23 -24.56
N ALA A 6 -49.44 22.25 -24.39
CA ALA A 6 -49.17 21.62 -23.09
C ALA A 6 -48.64 22.65 -22.07
N PRO A 7 -48.98 22.52 -20.77
CA PRO A 7 -48.44 23.41 -19.75
C PRO A 7 -46.97 23.08 -19.47
N THR A 8 -46.13 24.12 -19.54
CA THR A 8 -44.76 24.13 -19.04
C THR A 8 -44.75 23.96 -17.53
N ILE A 9 -44.33 22.79 -17.06
CA ILE A 9 -43.95 22.55 -15.67
C ILE A 9 -42.65 23.31 -15.39
N SER A 10 -42.77 24.39 -14.62
CA SER A 10 -41.63 25.13 -14.08
C SER A 10 -40.98 24.31 -12.97
N SER A 11 -39.80 23.76 -13.22
CA SER A 11 -38.96 23.14 -12.22
C SER A 11 -38.43 24.21 -11.26
N GLY A 12 -39.15 24.42 -10.15
CA GLY A 12 -38.64 25.23 -9.04
C GLY A 12 -37.34 24.62 -8.49
N PRO A 13 -36.44 25.44 -7.90
CA PRO A 13 -35.23 24.92 -7.29
C PRO A 13 -35.62 23.96 -6.15
N SER A 14 -35.06 22.77 -6.21
CA SER A 14 -35.20 21.70 -5.23
C SER A 14 -34.71 22.16 -3.86
N SER A 15 -35.58 22.87 -3.14
CA SER A 15 -35.39 23.32 -1.77
C SER A 15 -35.59 22.14 -0.82
N TYR A 16 -34.64 21.22 -0.80
CA TYR A 16 -34.44 20.40 0.39
C TYR A 16 -33.44 21.18 1.26
N PRO A 17 -33.83 21.66 2.45
CA PRO A 17 -32.87 22.22 3.37
C PRO A 17 -31.82 21.16 3.69
N GLU A 18 -30.56 21.57 3.64
CA GLU A 18 -29.40 20.80 4.09
C GLU A 18 -29.75 20.10 5.40
N GLN A 19 -29.67 18.77 5.40
CA GLN A 19 -30.12 17.96 6.52
C GLN A 19 -29.24 18.25 7.74
N ASP A 20 -29.80 18.99 8.68
CA ASP A 20 -29.25 19.22 10.00
C ASP A 20 -29.24 17.87 10.74
N THR A 21 -28.09 17.21 10.76
CA THR A 21 -27.91 15.90 11.37
C THR A 21 -27.93 16.06 12.89
N MET A 22 -29.13 16.02 13.48
CA MET A 22 -29.27 15.96 14.94
C MET A 22 -28.49 14.75 15.47
N PRO A 23 -27.52 14.94 16.39
CA PRO A 23 -26.74 13.83 16.91
C PRO A 23 -27.63 12.90 17.74
N HIS A 24 -27.70 11.62 17.34
CA HIS A 24 -28.51 10.59 18.00
C HIS A 24 -28.08 10.23 19.44
N ALA A 25 -26.97 10.80 19.92
CA ALA A 25 -26.44 10.56 21.25
C ALA A 25 -25.86 11.85 21.84
N ALA A 26 -26.02 12.02 23.15
CA ALA A 26 -25.39 13.11 23.87
C ALA A 26 -23.85 13.03 23.72
N PRO A 27 -23.16 14.17 23.55
CA PRO A 27 -21.71 14.19 23.42
C PRO A 27 -21.05 13.62 24.68
N THR A 28 -20.20 12.62 24.49
CA THR A 28 -19.47 11.97 25.58
C THR A 28 -18.29 12.82 26.04
N ARG A 29 -17.89 12.72 27.31
CA ARG A 29 -16.65 13.36 27.79
C ARG A 29 -15.41 12.77 27.10
N CYS A 30 -14.35 13.56 27.00
CA CYS A 30 -13.05 13.10 26.53
C CYS A 30 -12.48 12.03 27.47
N THR A 31 -11.95 10.95 26.91
CA THR A 31 -11.35 9.84 27.67
C THR A 31 -9.92 10.13 28.17
N ALA A 32 -9.35 11.31 27.89
CA ALA A 32 -8.04 11.70 28.41
C ALA A 32 -8.14 11.95 29.93
N ARG A 33 -7.17 11.44 30.70
CA ARG A 33 -7.20 11.53 32.16
C ARG A 33 -7.21 13.00 32.60
N GLY A 34 -8.25 13.40 33.34
CA GLY A 34 -8.40 14.77 33.84
C GLY A 34 -8.98 15.78 32.84
N CYS A 35 -9.27 15.38 31.60
CA CYS A 35 -9.89 16.27 30.62
C CYS A 35 -11.42 16.29 30.80
N SER A 36 -12.00 17.47 30.97
CA SER A 36 -13.44 17.66 31.13
C SER A 36 -14.17 17.99 29.82
N ALA A 37 -13.42 18.27 28.73
CA ALA A 37 -13.96 18.66 27.43
C ALA A 37 -14.78 17.53 26.76
N PHE A 38 -15.67 17.90 25.83
CA PHE A 38 -16.46 16.94 25.06
C PHE A 38 -15.63 16.29 23.95
N ALA A 39 -15.90 15.01 23.71
CA ALA A 39 -15.29 14.27 22.63
C ALA A 39 -15.90 14.71 21.29
N THR A 40 -15.04 15.07 20.34
CA THR A 40 -15.42 15.42 18.97
C THR A 40 -15.40 14.20 18.06
N ARG A 41 -14.41 13.32 18.23
CA ARG A 41 -14.29 12.07 17.47
C ARG A 41 -13.54 11.00 18.29
N LYS A 42 -13.91 9.72 18.14
CA LYS A 42 -13.21 8.58 18.76
C LYS A 42 -12.99 8.72 20.28
N GLY A 43 -13.93 9.35 21.00
CA GLY A 43 -13.86 9.52 22.45
C GLY A 43 -12.87 10.56 22.95
N ARG A 44 -12.27 11.41 22.09
CA ARG A 44 -11.34 12.48 22.51
C ARG A 44 -11.78 13.86 22.00
N CYS A 45 -11.42 14.93 22.70
CA CYS A 45 -11.59 16.31 22.23
C CYS A 45 -10.52 16.66 21.18
N ASP A 46 -10.66 17.78 20.48
CA ASP A 46 -9.74 18.21 19.41
C ASP A 46 -8.28 18.34 19.89
N GLU A 47 -8.07 18.83 21.11
CA GLU A 47 -6.74 18.93 21.73
C GLU A 47 -6.10 17.56 22.00
N HIS A 48 -6.90 16.56 22.35
CA HIS A 48 -6.44 15.21 22.62
C HIS A 48 -6.55 14.27 21.41
N GLN A 49 -6.99 14.79 20.25
CA GLN A 49 -6.99 14.00 19.03
C GLN A 49 -5.58 13.59 18.71
N SER A 50 -5.40 12.30 18.45
CA SER A 50 -4.15 11.87 17.87
C SER A 50 -4.04 12.47 16.47
N SER A 51 -2.89 13.06 16.11
CA SER A 51 -2.58 13.50 14.74
C SER A 51 -2.63 12.35 13.72
N GLY A 52 -2.83 11.11 14.20
CA GLY A 52 -3.03 9.90 13.39
C GLY A 52 -1.74 9.35 12.81
N TRP A 53 -0.72 10.21 12.64
CA TRP A 53 0.52 9.89 11.94
C TRP A 53 1.73 9.69 12.87
N THR A 54 1.80 10.37 14.02
CA THR A 54 3.00 10.34 14.89
C THR A 54 2.90 9.35 16.05
N GLU A 55 1.71 9.19 16.64
CA GLU A 55 1.53 8.48 17.92
C GLU A 55 1.34 6.96 17.79
N ARG A 56 1.13 6.45 16.57
CA ARG A 56 0.97 5.02 16.29
C ARG A 56 2.11 4.41 15.46
N ARG A 57 3.28 5.05 15.39
CA ARG A 57 4.44 4.43 14.76
C ARG A 57 4.80 3.16 15.53
N ARG A 58 4.62 2.01 14.89
CA ARG A 58 5.10 0.74 15.38
C ARG A 58 6.60 0.66 15.09
N PRO A 59 7.40 -0.04 15.91
CA PRO A 59 8.80 -0.40 15.61
C PRO A 59 9.00 -1.31 14.37
N GLN A 60 7.99 -1.42 13.50
CA GLN A 60 8.03 -2.09 12.21
C GLN A 60 7.88 -1.10 11.05
N ASP A 61 7.41 0.12 11.34
CA ASP A 61 7.23 1.21 10.38
C ASP A 61 8.56 1.92 10.08
N ASP A 62 9.54 1.81 10.98
CA ASP A 62 10.92 2.26 10.85
C ASP A 62 11.83 1.25 10.12
N ARG A 63 11.44 -0.03 10.10
CA ARG A 63 12.20 -1.08 9.40
C ARG A 63 12.14 -0.85 7.91
N THR A 64 13.31 -0.63 7.32
CA THR A 64 13.47 -0.65 5.87
C THR A 64 13.12 -2.02 5.31
N SER A 65 12.81 -2.10 4.01
CA SER A 65 12.63 -3.40 3.33
C SER A 65 13.83 -4.34 3.54
N ARG A 66 15.03 -3.77 3.74
CA ARG A 66 16.28 -4.49 3.99
C ARG A 66 16.45 -4.94 5.43
N ASP A 67 15.91 -4.22 6.40
CA ASP A 67 15.84 -4.70 7.79
C ASP A 67 14.91 -5.91 7.89
N ARG A 68 13.80 -5.90 7.13
CA ARG A 68 12.93 -7.07 6.97
C ARG A 68 13.62 -8.22 6.24
N ILE A 69 14.63 -7.89 5.42
CA ILE A 69 15.68 -8.68 4.74
C ILE A 69 16.62 -9.51 5.62
N GLY A 70 16.86 -9.03 6.84
CA GLY A 70 17.93 -9.54 7.71
C GLY A 70 19.33 -9.32 7.12
N ILE A 71 19.49 -8.35 6.21
CA ILE A 71 20.78 -7.98 5.61
C ILE A 71 21.00 -6.49 5.79
N SER A 72 22.20 -6.10 6.23
CA SER A 72 22.55 -4.69 6.34
C SER A 72 22.64 -4.04 4.95
N GLU A 73 22.38 -2.74 4.89
CA GLU A 73 22.46 -1.99 3.62
C GLU A 73 23.84 -2.11 2.96
N ALA A 74 24.92 -2.02 3.74
CA ALA A 74 26.28 -2.16 3.22
C ALA A 74 26.54 -3.54 2.62
N ALA A 75 26.08 -4.62 3.26
CA ALA A 75 26.22 -5.97 2.74
C ALA A 75 25.44 -6.15 1.43
N TRP A 76 24.22 -5.58 1.35
CA TRP A 76 23.43 -5.61 0.12
C TRP A 76 24.10 -4.84 -1.03
N GLN A 77 24.64 -3.64 -0.78
CA GLN A 77 25.33 -2.87 -1.82
C GLN A 77 26.56 -3.59 -2.37
N ARG A 78 27.31 -4.30 -1.51
CA ARG A 78 28.44 -5.15 -1.95
C ARG A 78 27.96 -6.32 -2.80
N LEU A 79 26.93 -7.03 -2.35
CA LEU A 79 26.35 -8.15 -3.07
C LEU A 79 25.81 -7.72 -4.44
N ARG A 80 25.04 -6.62 -4.49
CA ARG A 80 24.51 -6.04 -5.73
C ARG A 80 25.62 -5.73 -6.73
N LYS A 81 26.68 -5.04 -6.31
CA LYS A 81 27.83 -4.75 -7.18
C LYS A 81 28.47 -6.03 -7.72
N SER A 82 28.65 -7.04 -6.88
CA SER A 82 29.25 -8.32 -7.30
C SER A 82 28.41 -9.05 -8.34
N VAL A 83 27.08 -9.06 -8.19
CA VAL A 83 26.15 -9.71 -9.14
C VAL A 83 26.12 -8.97 -10.46
N LEU A 84 26.09 -7.63 -10.44
CA LEU A 84 26.12 -6.83 -11.68
C LEU A 84 27.41 -7.04 -12.47
N VAL A 85 28.56 -7.14 -11.80
CA VAL A 85 29.86 -7.41 -12.44
C VAL A 85 29.91 -8.83 -13.01
N GLU A 86 29.50 -9.83 -12.23
CA GLU A 86 29.53 -11.25 -12.63
C GLU A 86 28.69 -11.54 -13.88
N HIS A 87 27.57 -10.85 -14.04
CA HIS A 87 26.65 -11.02 -15.16
C HIS A 87 26.79 -9.92 -16.22
N GLU A 88 27.85 -9.11 -16.16
CA GLU A 88 28.15 -8.04 -17.14
C GLU A 88 26.99 -7.03 -17.34
N GLY A 89 26.14 -6.85 -16.32
CA GLY A 89 24.93 -6.02 -16.43
C GLY A 89 23.94 -6.50 -17.50
N ILE A 90 23.96 -7.78 -17.85
CA ILE A 90 23.01 -8.40 -18.79
C ILE A 90 21.75 -8.78 -18.02
N CYS A 91 20.61 -8.28 -18.48
CA CYS A 91 19.31 -8.59 -17.89
C CYS A 91 18.97 -10.06 -18.10
N TYR A 92 18.67 -10.79 -17.02
CA TYR A 92 18.33 -12.23 -17.14
C TYR A 92 16.97 -12.49 -17.79
N VAL A 93 16.08 -11.49 -17.83
CA VAL A 93 14.73 -11.63 -18.41
C VAL A 93 14.77 -11.46 -19.92
N CYS A 94 15.43 -10.42 -20.42
CA CYS A 94 15.43 -10.08 -21.85
C CYS A 94 16.76 -10.36 -22.56
N GLY A 95 17.83 -10.68 -21.83
CA GLY A 95 19.15 -10.98 -22.38
C GLY A 95 19.92 -9.76 -22.91
N LYS A 96 19.42 -8.53 -22.68
CA LYS A 96 20.05 -7.30 -23.17
C LYS A 96 20.93 -6.65 -22.08
N PRO A 97 22.02 -5.95 -22.47
CA PRO A 97 22.85 -5.22 -21.53
C PRO A 97 22.12 -4.01 -20.94
N GLY A 98 22.74 -3.38 -19.93
CA GLY A 98 22.24 -2.16 -19.30
C GLY A 98 21.30 -2.38 -18.11
N ALA A 99 21.28 -3.58 -17.54
CA ALA A 99 20.62 -3.83 -16.27
C ALA A 99 21.39 -3.15 -15.13
N ASN A 100 20.72 -2.27 -14.40
CA ASN A 100 21.27 -1.53 -13.27
C ASN A 100 20.71 -1.99 -11.93
N GLU A 101 19.67 -2.82 -11.93
CA GLU A 101 19.05 -3.37 -10.72
C GLU A 101 19.38 -4.86 -10.57
N VAL A 102 19.27 -5.35 -9.34
CA VAL A 102 19.42 -6.76 -9.02
C VAL A 102 18.14 -7.22 -8.35
N ASP A 103 17.59 -8.30 -8.85
CA ASP A 103 16.33 -8.86 -8.40
C ASP A 103 16.49 -10.34 -8.06
N HIS A 104 15.58 -10.84 -7.22
CA HIS A 104 15.53 -12.25 -6.87
C HIS A 104 14.82 -13.03 -7.98
N LYS A 105 15.51 -13.98 -8.64
CA LYS A 105 14.92 -14.86 -9.68
C LYS A 105 13.62 -15.49 -9.20
N GLN A 106 13.62 -16.02 -7.97
CA GLN A 106 12.43 -16.34 -7.21
C GLN A 106 12.26 -15.30 -6.09
N ALA A 107 11.15 -14.55 -6.08
CA ALA A 107 10.86 -13.63 -4.98
C ALA A 107 10.92 -14.30 -3.60
N VAL A 108 11.43 -13.56 -2.61
CA VAL A 108 11.50 -13.99 -1.21
C VAL A 108 10.12 -14.40 -0.67
N ALA A 109 9.06 -13.68 -1.03
CA ALA A 109 7.69 -13.99 -0.64
C ALA A 109 7.16 -15.33 -1.20
N LEU A 110 7.78 -15.86 -2.26
CA LEU A 110 7.45 -17.14 -2.86
C LEU A 110 8.36 -18.28 -2.37
N GLY A 111 9.29 -18.00 -1.46
CA GLY A 111 10.25 -18.97 -0.90
C GLY A 111 11.67 -18.85 -1.44
N GLY A 112 11.98 -17.81 -2.22
CA GLY A 112 13.33 -17.61 -2.77
C GLY A 112 14.38 -17.25 -1.71
N ALA A 113 15.61 -17.72 -1.92
CA ALA A 113 16.75 -17.39 -1.07
C ALA A 113 17.07 -15.89 -1.10
N ARG A 114 17.35 -15.30 0.06
CA ARG A 114 17.44 -13.85 0.25
C ARG A 114 18.76 -13.24 -0.23
N THR A 115 19.85 -13.98 -0.03
CA THR A 115 21.23 -13.50 -0.23
C THR A 115 22.06 -14.45 -1.09
N ASP A 116 21.48 -15.56 -1.53
CA ASP A 116 22.17 -16.53 -2.38
C ASP A 116 22.36 -15.95 -3.79
N ARG A 117 23.61 -15.99 -4.27
CA ARG A 117 23.98 -15.51 -5.61
C ARG A 117 23.27 -16.30 -6.69
N ALA A 118 22.98 -17.58 -6.47
CA ALA A 118 22.23 -18.39 -7.43
C ALA A 118 20.81 -17.85 -7.68
N ASN A 119 20.20 -17.21 -6.68
CA ASN A 119 18.86 -16.63 -6.76
C ASN A 119 18.88 -15.13 -7.12
N LEU A 120 20.03 -14.50 -7.29
CA LEU A 120 20.13 -13.08 -7.66
C LEU A 120 20.55 -12.95 -9.12
N ALA A 121 19.99 -11.96 -9.83
CA ALA A 121 20.42 -11.65 -11.18
C ALA A 121 20.13 -10.19 -11.57
N PRO A 122 20.87 -9.61 -12.52
CA PRO A 122 20.60 -8.27 -13.02
C PRO A 122 19.28 -8.20 -13.78
N ILE A 123 18.53 -7.12 -13.59
CA ILE A 123 17.30 -6.84 -14.32
C ILE A 123 17.21 -5.36 -14.67
N HIS A 124 16.53 -5.03 -15.78
CA HIS A 124 16.13 -3.65 -16.04
C HIS A 124 14.98 -3.27 -15.13
N ALA A 125 15.04 -2.07 -14.54
CA ALA A 125 13.95 -1.50 -13.74
C ALA A 125 12.62 -1.53 -14.52
N ASP A 126 12.64 -1.14 -15.80
CA ASP A 126 11.48 -1.18 -16.68
C ASP A 126 11.84 -1.73 -18.08
N PRO A 127 10.92 -2.47 -18.74
CA PRO A 127 9.67 -3.03 -18.21
C PRO A 127 9.88 -4.34 -17.44
N CYS A 128 11.10 -4.91 -17.47
CA CYS A 128 11.36 -6.29 -17.06
C CYS A 128 11.02 -6.54 -15.58
N HIS A 129 11.46 -5.67 -14.68
CA HIS A 129 11.21 -5.83 -13.24
C HIS A 129 9.74 -5.62 -12.88
N ALA A 130 9.11 -4.61 -13.46
CA ALA A 130 7.69 -4.33 -13.28
C ALA A 130 6.81 -5.54 -13.71
N GLU A 131 7.06 -6.10 -14.89
CA GLU A 131 6.32 -7.26 -15.39
C GLU A 131 6.51 -8.50 -14.50
N LYS A 132 7.74 -8.78 -14.07
CA LYS A 132 7.99 -9.89 -13.14
C LYS A 132 7.24 -9.69 -11.84
N THR A 133 7.35 -8.49 -11.25
CA THR A 133 6.67 -8.15 -10.01
C THR A 133 5.16 -8.36 -10.14
N GLN A 134 4.57 -7.95 -11.25
CA GLN A 134 3.14 -8.18 -11.52
C GLN A 134 2.78 -9.67 -11.58
N ARG A 135 3.59 -10.49 -12.26
CA ARG A 135 3.38 -11.95 -12.35
C ARG A 135 3.49 -12.62 -10.98
N GLU A 136 4.48 -12.24 -10.17
CA GLU A 136 4.70 -12.77 -8.83
C GLU A 136 3.58 -12.37 -7.86
N LEU A 137 3.14 -11.11 -7.90
CA LEU A 137 1.99 -10.65 -7.13
C LEU A 137 0.70 -11.39 -7.52
N ALA A 138 0.48 -11.63 -8.80
CA ALA A 138 -0.67 -12.44 -9.25
C ALA A 138 -0.60 -13.87 -8.71
N LEU A 139 0.59 -14.49 -8.67
CA LEU A 139 0.78 -15.81 -8.08
C LEU A 139 0.53 -15.82 -6.56
N LEU A 140 1.05 -14.83 -5.84
CA LEU A 140 0.83 -14.69 -4.40
C LEU A 140 -0.65 -14.52 -4.07
N ARG A 141 -1.38 -13.70 -4.84
CA ARG A 141 -2.82 -13.54 -4.70
C ARG A 141 -3.55 -14.87 -4.91
N ARG A 142 -3.23 -15.61 -5.98
CA ARG A 142 -3.79 -16.94 -6.21
C ARG A 142 -3.51 -17.93 -5.07
N ARG A 143 -2.29 -17.95 -4.53
CA ARG A 143 -1.93 -18.79 -3.37
C ARG A 143 -2.73 -18.42 -2.13
N ALA A 144 -2.87 -17.12 -1.86
CA ALA A 144 -3.68 -16.62 -0.74
C ALA A 144 -5.16 -16.97 -0.91
N ASP A 145 -5.72 -16.83 -2.11
CA ASP A 145 -7.12 -17.15 -2.41
C ASP A 145 -7.40 -18.63 -2.22
N ARG A 146 -6.48 -19.49 -2.66
CA ARG A 146 -6.57 -20.94 -2.43
C ARG A 146 -6.54 -21.27 -0.93
N ALA A 147 -5.60 -20.70 -0.18
CA ALA A 147 -5.50 -20.91 1.26
C ALA A 147 -6.78 -20.48 2.00
N ARG A 148 -7.43 -19.39 1.57
CA ARG A 148 -8.72 -18.96 2.14
C ARG A 148 -9.88 -19.90 1.83
N ARG A 149 -9.87 -20.57 0.66
CA ARG A 149 -10.94 -21.48 0.22
C ARG A 149 -10.81 -22.91 0.77
N SER A 150 -9.64 -23.28 1.26
CA SER A 150 -9.37 -24.59 1.87
C SER A 150 -8.79 -24.41 3.27
N PRO A 151 -9.58 -23.88 4.23
CA PRO A 151 -9.16 -23.90 5.62
C PRO A 151 -8.99 -25.35 6.07
N ALA A 152 -7.86 -25.64 6.71
CA ALA A 152 -7.53 -26.94 7.28
C ALA A 152 -8.49 -27.31 8.43
#